data_AF-A0AA36NGW5-F1
#
_entry.id   AF-A0AA36NGW5-F1
#
_cell.length_a   1.000
_cell.length_b   1.000
_cell.length_c   1.000
_cell.angle_alpha   90.00
_cell.angle_beta   90.00
_cell.angle_gamma   90.00
#
_symmetry.space_group_name_H-M   'P 1'
#
loop_
_entity.id
_entity.type
_entity.pdbx_description
1 polymer ?
#
loop_
_entity_poly.entity_id
_entity_poly.type
_entity_poly.pdbx_seq_one_letter_code
_entity_poly.pdbx_strand_id
1 'polypeptide(L)'
;MRQQLVDIMMKPMSFAEIASFRAVAMLPHIPNALRLADVYAMAVPLFLPSEPLIHKFVWPDDPLPLLSKARPPRMAEPKPSAGSSRPSPLDFQIAGRRFYQFRWERHYWLQYTEWWLRPHLLHFSSARDLLEKATISDEALLRISDAMRSHQAQLQMDALDYWQTALAAALG
;
A
#
# COMPACT_ATOMS: atom_id res chain seq x y z
N MET A 1 -4.76 33.18 -3.96
CA MET A 1 -3.79 32.19 -3.47
C MET A 1 -4.43 30.86 -3.04
N ARG A 2 -5.42 30.83 -2.13
CA ARG A 2 -6.04 29.55 -1.67
C ARG A 2 -6.72 28.75 -2.79
N GLN A 3 -7.48 29.40 -3.67
CA GLN A 3 -8.17 28.72 -4.77
C GLN A 3 -7.18 28.10 -5.78
N GLN A 4 -6.15 28.85 -6.17
CA GLN A 4 -5.08 28.35 -7.06
C GLN A 4 -4.37 27.12 -6.51
N LEU A 5 -4.12 27.07 -5.19
CA LEU A 5 -3.52 25.88 -4.56
C LEU A 5 -4.46 24.67 -4.63
N VAL A 6 -5.76 24.87 -4.39
CA VAL A 6 -6.75 23.79 -4.53
C VAL A 6 -6.83 23.30 -5.97
N ASP A 7 -6.84 24.22 -6.95
CA ASP A 7 -6.91 23.87 -8.37
C ASP A 7 -5.66 23.08 -8.81
N ILE A 8 -4.47 23.47 -8.32
CA ILE A 8 -3.23 22.72 -8.54
C ILE A 8 -3.28 21.33 -7.89
N MET A 9 -3.81 21.22 -6.67
CA MET A 9 -3.91 19.93 -5.95
C MET A 9 -4.94 18.98 -6.56
N MET A 10 -5.98 19.51 -7.20
CA MET A 10 -7.07 18.72 -7.79
C MET A 10 -6.86 18.40 -9.27
N LYS A 11 -5.89 19.04 -9.93
CA LYS A 11 -5.56 18.73 -11.32
C LYS A 11 -5.01 17.30 -11.41
N PRO A 12 -5.62 16.42 -12.23
CA PRO A 12 -5.04 15.11 -12.48
C PRO A 12 -3.67 15.27 -13.13
N MET A 13 -2.67 14.57 -12.61
CA MET A 13 -1.33 14.54 -13.18
C MET A 13 -1.22 13.38 -14.17
N SER A 14 -0.57 13.64 -15.30
CA SER A 14 -0.16 12.60 -16.24
C SER A 14 0.97 11.73 -15.66
N PHE A 15 1.18 10.54 -16.21
CA PHE A 15 2.29 9.67 -15.80
C PHE A 15 3.66 10.33 -16.02
N ALA A 16 3.83 11.10 -17.10
CA ALA A 16 5.07 11.84 -17.36
C ALA A 16 5.34 12.92 -16.29
N GLU A 17 4.30 13.65 -15.87
CA GLU A 17 4.42 14.60 -14.75
C GLU A 17 4.77 13.87 -13.45
N ILE A 18 4.13 12.73 -13.15
CA ILE A 18 4.44 11.93 -11.95
C ILE A 18 5.91 11.44 -11.97
N ALA A 19 6.38 10.95 -13.11
CA ALA A 19 7.75 10.46 -13.28
C ALA A 19 8.81 11.57 -13.15
N SER A 20 8.42 12.84 -13.27
CA SER A 20 9.34 13.98 -13.06
C SER A 20 9.64 14.27 -11.59
N PHE A 21 8.85 13.71 -10.66
CA PHE A 21 9.11 13.85 -9.23
C PHE A 21 10.17 12.84 -8.78
N ARG A 22 11.07 13.28 -7.89
CA ARG A 22 12.12 12.42 -7.32
C ARG A 22 11.60 11.23 -6.49
N ALA A 23 10.41 11.38 -5.92
CA ALA A 23 9.74 10.38 -5.10
C ALA A 23 8.27 10.78 -4.90
N VAL A 24 7.43 9.81 -4.52
CA VAL A 24 6.00 10.00 -4.27
C VAL A 24 5.63 9.45 -2.90
N ALA A 25 4.91 10.23 -2.09
CA ALA A 25 4.22 9.72 -0.91
C ALA A 25 2.80 9.31 -1.30
N MET A 26 2.48 8.02 -1.15
CA MET A 26 1.19 7.47 -1.53
C MET A 26 0.41 7.01 -0.31
N LEU A 27 -0.84 7.45 -0.22
CA LEU A 27 -1.79 7.01 0.79
C LEU A 27 -2.73 6.00 0.11
N PRO A 28 -2.73 4.73 0.52
CA PRO A 28 -3.67 3.75 -0.01
C PRO A 28 -5.11 4.23 0.13
N HIS A 29 -5.98 3.83 -0.78
CA HIS A 29 -7.43 4.07 -0.66
C HIS A 29 -8.26 2.81 -0.92
N ILE A 30 -7.63 1.75 -1.43
CA ILE A 30 -8.17 0.40 -1.63
C ILE A 30 -7.02 -0.62 -1.59
N PRO A 31 -7.27 -1.91 -1.32
CA PRO A 31 -6.25 -2.96 -1.28
C PRO A 31 -5.45 -3.12 -2.58
N ASN A 32 -6.11 -2.95 -3.73
CA ASN A 32 -5.50 -3.04 -5.05
C ASN A 32 -5.72 -1.71 -5.79
N ALA A 33 -4.87 -0.71 -5.52
CA ALA A 33 -4.93 0.53 -6.29
C ALA A 33 -4.03 0.40 -7.52
N LEU A 34 -4.63 0.48 -8.72
CA LEU A 34 -3.91 0.51 -10.00
C LEU A 34 -2.73 1.51 -9.96
N ARG A 35 -2.92 2.63 -9.25
CA ARG A 35 -1.91 3.68 -9.07
C ARG A 35 -0.61 3.20 -8.42
N LEU A 36 -0.62 2.19 -7.55
CA LEU A 36 0.62 1.67 -6.97
C LEU A 36 1.45 0.97 -8.05
N ALA A 37 0.84 0.04 -8.78
CA ALA A 37 1.53 -0.71 -9.83
C ALA A 37 2.07 0.23 -10.91
N ASP A 38 1.30 1.25 -11.31
CA ASP A 38 1.73 2.23 -12.30
C ASP A 38 2.96 3.02 -11.83
N VAL A 39 2.95 3.54 -10.59
CA VAL A 39 4.08 4.33 -10.07
C VAL A 39 5.29 3.45 -9.76
N TYR A 40 5.07 2.22 -9.31
CA TYR A 40 6.12 1.22 -9.14
C TYR A 40 6.77 0.89 -10.49
N ALA A 41 5.97 0.75 -11.55
CA ALA A 41 6.44 0.43 -12.91
C ALA A 41 7.26 1.58 -13.55
N MET A 42 7.02 2.81 -13.12
CA MET A 42 7.86 3.97 -13.47
C MET A 42 9.17 4.02 -12.66
N ALA A 43 9.37 3.09 -11.72
CA ALA A 43 10.50 3.04 -10.80
C ALA A 43 10.71 4.34 -10.01
N VAL A 44 9.63 5.05 -9.69
CA VAL A 44 9.67 6.24 -8.83
C VAL A 44 9.67 5.78 -7.37
N PRO A 45 10.63 6.17 -6.52
CA PRO A 45 10.64 5.79 -5.11
C PRO A 45 9.34 6.16 -4.39
N LEU A 46 8.78 5.20 -3.65
CA LEU A 46 7.46 5.30 -3.05
C LEU A 46 7.53 5.28 -1.52
N PHE A 47 6.97 6.31 -0.89
CA PHE A 47 6.74 6.36 0.55
C PHE A 47 5.32 5.92 0.89
N LEU A 48 5.18 4.90 1.73
CA LEU A 48 3.90 4.37 2.21
C LEU A 48 3.79 4.44 3.72
N PRO A 49 2.57 4.61 4.26
CA PRO A 49 2.37 4.51 5.70
C PRO A 49 2.73 3.09 6.17
N SER A 50 3.36 2.96 7.34
CA SER A 50 3.61 1.67 8.00
C SER A 50 2.39 1.27 8.84
N GLU A 51 2.42 0.06 9.40
CA GLU A 51 1.49 -0.27 10.48
C GLU A 51 1.69 0.65 11.70
N PRO A 52 0.61 0.96 12.45
CA PRO A 52 -0.79 0.63 12.15
C PRO A 52 -1.48 1.66 11.23
N LEU A 53 -0.76 2.68 10.76
CA LEU A 53 -1.32 3.81 10.00
C LEU A 53 -1.92 3.36 8.66
N ILE A 54 -1.26 2.43 7.96
CA ILE A 54 -1.71 1.90 6.66
C ILE A 54 -3.11 1.29 6.69
N HIS A 55 -3.50 0.70 7.84
CA HIS A 55 -4.81 0.08 8.03
C HIS A 55 -5.97 1.05 7.90
N LYS A 56 -5.72 2.36 8.08
CA LYS A 56 -6.72 3.42 7.93
C LYS A 56 -6.97 3.80 6.47
N PHE A 57 -5.96 3.57 5.64
CA PHE A 57 -5.93 3.98 4.25
C PHE A 57 -6.44 2.86 3.34
N VAL A 58 -6.02 1.62 3.59
CA VAL A 58 -6.46 0.46 2.80
C VAL A 58 -7.95 0.12 3.05
N TRP A 59 -8.47 0.40 4.25
CA TRP A 59 -9.85 0.09 4.67
C TRP A 59 -10.53 1.34 5.26
N PRO A 60 -10.93 2.33 4.42
CA PRO A 60 -11.21 3.71 4.83
C PRO A 60 -12.58 3.98 5.47
N ASP A 61 -13.52 3.05 5.46
CA ASP A 61 -14.88 3.25 6.02
C ASP A 61 -14.95 3.21 7.56
N ASP A 62 -13.94 3.77 8.19
CA ASP A 62 -13.86 4.02 9.61
C ASP A 62 -14.35 5.44 9.90
N PRO A 63 -15.41 5.65 10.71
CA PRO A 63 -15.71 6.95 11.27
C PRO A 63 -14.62 7.34 12.29
N LEU A 64 -13.50 7.86 11.78
CA LEU A 64 -12.36 8.50 12.44
C LEU A 64 -12.35 8.51 13.99
N PRO A 65 -11.61 7.60 14.64
CA PRO A 65 -11.27 7.72 16.07
C PRO A 65 -10.15 8.72 16.37
N LEU A 66 -9.55 9.36 15.36
CA LEU A 66 -8.56 10.43 15.61
C LEU A 66 -9.19 11.73 16.12
N LEU A 67 -10.49 11.94 15.87
CA LEU A 67 -11.27 13.04 16.46
C LEU A 67 -12.19 12.58 17.58
N SER A 68 -12.60 11.30 17.59
CA SER A 68 -13.35 10.77 18.72
C SER A 68 -12.37 10.50 19.87
N LYS A 69 -12.54 11.21 20.99
CA LYS A 69 -11.80 10.97 22.24
C LYS A 69 -12.07 9.58 22.85
N ALA A 70 -12.70 8.68 22.11
CA ALA A 70 -12.99 7.33 22.53
C ALA A 70 -11.67 6.58 22.64
N ARG A 71 -11.18 6.46 23.87
CA ARG A 71 -10.13 5.50 24.21
C ARG A 71 -10.60 4.16 23.63
N PRO A 72 -9.80 3.49 22.77
CA PRO A 72 -10.16 2.16 22.32
C PRO A 72 -10.47 1.34 23.58
N PRO A 73 -11.60 0.61 23.64
CA PRO A 73 -11.79 -0.34 24.71
C PRO A 73 -10.50 -1.18 24.80
N ARG A 74 -10.03 -1.45 26.01
CA ARG A 74 -8.97 -2.43 26.28
C ARG A 74 -9.53 -3.80 25.86
N MET A 75 -9.69 -4.02 24.56
CA MET A 75 -10.01 -5.33 24.03
C MET A 75 -8.75 -6.15 24.25
N ALA A 76 -8.88 -7.20 25.07
CA ALA A 76 -7.94 -8.29 25.01
C ALA A 76 -7.81 -8.67 23.52
N GLU A 77 -6.58 -8.86 23.04
CA GLU A 77 -6.39 -9.38 21.69
C GLU A 77 -7.32 -10.58 21.53
N PRO A 78 -8.21 -10.58 20.52
CA PRO A 78 -9.09 -11.71 20.33
C PRO A 78 -8.18 -12.93 20.20
N LYS A 79 -8.21 -13.82 21.21
CA LYS A 79 -7.53 -15.10 21.11
C LYS A 79 -8.12 -15.73 19.86
N PRO A 80 -7.32 -16.09 18.84
CA PRO A 80 -7.84 -16.83 17.72
C PRO A 80 -8.60 -18.00 18.34
N SER A 81 -9.90 -18.08 18.06
CA SER A 81 -10.71 -19.17 18.59
C SER A 81 -10.00 -20.46 18.22
N ALA A 82 -9.84 -21.38 19.17
CA ALA A 82 -8.93 -22.53 19.07
C ALA A 82 -9.27 -23.54 17.94
N GLY A 83 -10.08 -23.15 16.96
CA GLY A 83 -10.34 -23.85 15.70
C GLY A 83 -10.69 -22.91 14.54
N SER A 84 -10.33 -21.61 14.60
CA SER A 84 -10.67 -20.67 13.52
C SER A 84 -9.87 -20.99 12.25
N SER A 85 -10.61 -21.37 11.22
CA SER A 85 -10.23 -21.17 9.82
C SER A 85 -9.62 -19.77 9.66
N ARG A 86 -8.60 -19.66 8.80
CA ARG A 86 -8.06 -18.37 8.33
C ARG A 86 -9.23 -17.39 8.12
N PRO A 87 -9.11 -16.11 8.52
CA PRO A 87 -10.20 -15.17 8.36
C PRO A 87 -10.55 -15.17 6.88
N SER A 88 -11.84 -15.19 6.53
CA SER A 88 -12.27 -15.12 5.13
C SER A 88 -12.27 -13.66 4.68
N PRO A 89 -11.85 -13.34 3.44
CA PRO A 89 -11.98 -11.98 2.93
C PRO A 89 -13.46 -11.58 2.83
N LEU A 90 -14.33 -12.56 2.59
CA LEU A 90 -15.78 -12.36 2.52
C LEU A 90 -16.35 -12.03 3.90
N ASP A 91 -15.95 -12.74 4.96
CA ASP A 91 -16.39 -12.43 6.33
C ASP A 91 -15.94 -11.03 6.75
N PHE A 92 -14.71 -10.65 6.38
CA PHE A 92 -14.18 -9.32 6.61
C PHE A 92 -14.96 -8.22 5.88
N GLN A 93 -15.50 -8.50 4.68
CA GLN A 93 -16.36 -7.57 3.94
C GLN A 93 -17.79 -7.50 4.52
N ILE A 94 -18.33 -8.64 5.00
CA ILE A 94 -19.73 -8.77 5.45
C ILE A 94 -19.94 -8.29 6.88
N ALA A 95 -19.00 -8.54 7.80
CA ALA A 95 -19.18 -8.34 9.26
C ALA A 95 -19.36 -6.87 9.70
N GLY A 96 -19.36 -5.92 8.77
CA GLY A 96 -19.44 -4.50 9.06
C GLY A 96 -18.14 -3.97 9.63
N ARG A 97 -17.83 -2.71 9.31
CA ARG A 97 -16.46 -2.19 9.30
C ARG A 97 -15.98 -1.68 10.66
N ARG A 98 -16.21 -2.43 11.73
CA ARG A 98 -15.87 -2.01 13.11
C ARG A 98 -14.36 -2.17 13.36
N PHE A 99 -13.62 -1.07 13.25
CA PHE A 99 -12.15 -0.96 13.39
C PHE A 99 -11.54 -1.83 14.52
N TYR A 100 -12.16 -1.83 15.71
CA TYR A 100 -11.58 -2.48 16.89
C TYR A 100 -11.67 -4.01 16.88
N GLN A 101 -12.57 -4.59 16.08
CA GLN A 101 -12.78 -6.03 16.06
C GLN A 101 -11.82 -6.75 15.11
N PHE A 102 -11.19 -6.03 14.18
CA PHE A 102 -10.49 -6.63 13.04
C PHE A 102 -9.00 -6.30 12.94
N ARG A 103 -8.33 -5.96 14.06
CA ARG A 103 -6.90 -5.59 14.00
C ARG A 103 -6.05 -6.75 13.47
N TRP A 104 -6.32 -7.96 13.95
CA TRP A 104 -5.59 -9.16 13.53
C TRP A 104 -5.88 -9.49 12.06
N GLU A 105 -7.15 -9.40 11.65
CA GLU A 105 -7.60 -9.67 10.28
C GLU A 105 -7.02 -8.66 9.29
N ARG A 106 -6.93 -7.38 9.66
CA ARG A 106 -6.28 -6.36 8.81
C ARG A 106 -4.79 -6.61 8.67
N HIS A 107 -4.09 -6.95 9.76
CA HIS A 107 -2.69 -7.35 9.68
C HIS A 107 -2.52 -8.60 8.79
N TYR A 108 -3.36 -9.61 9.02
CA TYR A 108 -3.39 -10.83 8.23
C TYR A 108 -3.65 -10.55 6.75
N TRP A 109 -4.57 -9.65 6.40
CA TRP A 109 -4.87 -9.34 5.01
C TRP A 109 -3.86 -8.39 4.36
N LEU A 110 -3.26 -7.48 5.13
CA LEU A 110 -2.24 -6.55 4.64
C LEU A 110 -1.07 -7.29 3.99
N GLN A 111 -0.65 -8.41 4.58
CA GLN A 111 0.47 -9.21 4.07
C GLN A 111 0.25 -9.76 2.65
N TYR A 112 -0.99 -9.79 2.17
CA TYR A 112 -1.34 -10.24 0.82
C TYR A 112 -1.56 -9.08 -0.16
N THR A 113 -1.45 -7.84 0.30
CA THR A 113 -1.61 -6.66 -0.56
C THR A 113 -0.29 -6.27 -1.22
N GLU A 114 -0.38 -5.67 -2.40
CA GLU A 114 0.80 -5.15 -3.09
C GLU A 114 1.52 -4.05 -2.27
N TRP A 115 0.79 -3.35 -1.41
CA TRP A 115 1.36 -2.36 -0.50
C TRP A 115 2.39 -2.94 0.48
N TRP A 116 2.31 -4.25 0.75
CA TRP A 116 3.21 -4.94 1.66
C TRP A 116 4.18 -5.89 0.95
N LEU A 117 3.71 -6.54 -0.12
CA LEU A 117 4.49 -7.56 -0.83
C LEU A 117 5.57 -6.98 -1.76
N ARG A 118 5.38 -5.76 -2.28
CA ARG A 118 6.33 -5.18 -3.23
C ARG A 118 7.63 -4.78 -2.49
N PRO A 119 8.80 -5.21 -2.95
CA PRO A 119 10.06 -4.82 -2.34
C PRO A 119 10.37 -3.34 -2.61
N HIS A 120 11.36 -2.79 -1.91
CA HIS A 120 11.88 -1.43 -2.12
C HIS A 120 10.91 -0.27 -1.81
N LEU A 121 9.73 -0.57 -1.28
CA LEU A 121 8.80 0.42 -0.75
C LEU A 121 9.35 1.01 0.57
N LEU A 122 9.35 2.34 0.67
CA LEU A 122 9.81 3.06 1.86
C LEU A 122 8.63 3.28 2.81
N HIS A 123 8.68 2.69 4.00
CA HIS A 123 7.60 2.83 4.96
C HIS A 123 7.87 3.97 5.96
N PHE A 124 6.81 4.70 6.36
CA PHE A 124 6.86 5.75 7.38
C PHE A 124 5.74 5.58 8.42
N SER A 125 6.06 5.82 9.69
CA SER A 125 5.13 5.63 10.81
C SER A 125 4.37 6.89 11.24
N SER A 126 4.84 8.07 10.77
CA SER A 126 4.24 9.37 11.09
C SER A 126 4.57 10.43 10.03
N ALA A 127 3.89 11.58 10.06
CA ALA A 127 4.23 12.70 9.17
C ALA A 127 5.64 13.24 9.39
N ARG A 128 6.13 13.23 10.65
CA ARG A 128 7.51 13.61 10.97
C ARG A 128 8.52 12.65 10.35
N ASP A 129 8.29 11.36 10.52
CA ASP A 129 9.14 10.30 9.94
C ASP A 129 9.14 10.37 8.40
N LEU A 130 7.99 10.68 7.78
CA LEU A 130 7.94 10.96 6.34
C LEU A 130 8.81 12.15 5.94
N LEU A 131 8.76 13.27 6.68
CA LEU A 131 9.59 14.44 6.40
C LEU A 131 11.08 14.15 6.56
N GLU A 132 11.46 13.40 7.60
CA GLU A 132 12.84 12.96 7.81
C GLU A 132 13.30 12.04 6.67
N LYS A 133 12.46 11.09 6.22
CA LYS A 133 12.76 10.24 5.07
C LYS A 133 12.75 11.00 3.73
N ALA A 134 12.01 12.10 3.63
CA ALA A 134 12.03 12.96 2.45
C ALA A 134 13.38 13.72 2.30
N THR A 135 14.26 13.69 3.30
CA THR A 135 15.63 14.22 3.20
C THR A 135 16.67 13.18 2.79
N ILE A 136 16.25 11.95 2.41
CA ILE A 136 17.14 10.96 1.81
C ILE A 136 17.84 11.57 0.58
N SER A 137 19.13 11.32 0.44
CA SER A 137 19.96 11.81 -0.68
C SER A 137 19.47 11.27 -2.03
N ASP A 138 19.63 12.06 -3.09
CA ASP A 138 19.26 11.66 -4.45
C ASP A 138 19.96 10.36 -4.89
N GLU A 139 21.23 10.16 -4.51
CA GLU A 139 21.97 8.92 -4.81
C GLU A 139 21.28 7.66 -4.21
N ALA A 140 20.77 7.77 -2.98
CA ALA A 140 20.05 6.69 -2.34
C ALA A 140 18.67 6.44 -3.01
N LEU A 141 17.98 7.49 -3.44
CA LEU A 141 16.74 7.37 -4.20
C LEU A 141 16.97 6.72 -5.57
N LEU A 142 18.07 7.06 -6.26
CA LEU A 142 18.46 6.44 -7.52
C LEU A 142 18.73 4.94 -7.34
N ARG A 143 19.45 4.54 -6.29
CA ARG A 143 19.66 3.11 -5.99
C ARG A 143 18.36 2.34 -5.76
N ILE A 144 17.39 2.96 -5.07
CA ILE A 144 16.06 2.38 -4.87
C ILE A 144 15.34 2.22 -6.22
N SER A 145 15.39 3.25 -7.06
CA SER A 145 14.82 3.24 -8.42
C SER A 145 15.43 2.13 -9.29
N ASP A 146 16.76 1.94 -9.25
CA ASP A 146 17.44 0.86 -9.97
C ASP A 146 17.04 -0.53 -9.47
N ALA A 147 16.88 -0.69 -8.14
CA ALA A 147 16.41 -1.94 -7.55
C ALA A 147 14.96 -2.24 -7.96
N MET A 148 14.09 -1.23 -8.00
CA MET A 148 12.71 -1.36 -8.49
C MET A 148 12.66 -1.80 -9.96
N ARG A 149 13.47 -1.17 -10.84
CA ARG A 149 13.60 -1.56 -12.25
C ARG A 149 14.05 -3.01 -12.40
N SER A 150 15.07 -3.40 -11.64
CA SER A 150 15.63 -4.75 -11.67
C SER A 150 14.60 -5.79 -11.25
N HIS A 151 13.88 -5.54 -10.16
CA HIS A 151 12.79 -6.40 -9.70
C HIS A 151 11.66 -6.50 -10.73
N GLN A 152 11.27 -5.38 -11.36
CA GLN A 152 10.24 -5.39 -12.39
C GLN A 152 10.66 -6.17 -13.64
N ALA A 153 11.91 -6.04 -14.08
CA ALA A 153 12.44 -6.82 -15.19
C ALA A 153 12.38 -8.32 -14.89
N GLN A 154 12.73 -8.72 -13.65
CA GLN A 154 12.61 -10.12 -13.22
C GLN A 154 11.15 -10.60 -13.26
N LEU A 155 10.21 -9.83 -12.69
CA LEU A 155 8.79 -10.19 -12.73
C LEU A 155 8.23 -10.33 -14.14
N GLN A 156 8.70 -9.51 -15.09
CA GLN A 156 8.30 -9.63 -16.50
C GLN A 156 8.82 -10.93 -17.11
N MET A 157 10.07 -11.30 -16.83
CA MET A 157 10.64 -12.57 -17.28
C MET A 157 9.88 -13.76 -16.70
N ASP A 158 9.64 -13.75 -15.38
CA ASP A 158 8.92 -14.82 -14.68
C ASP A 158 7.48 -14.98 -15.21
N ALA A 159 6.80 -13.86 -15.46
CA ALA A 159 5.45 -13.87 -16.02
C ALA A 159 5.42 -14.47 -17.44
N LEU A 160 6.38 -14.11 -18.30
CA LEU A 160 6.47 -14.66 -19.65
C LEU A 160 6.72 -16.17 -19.63
N ASP A 161 7.65 -16.63 -18.80
CA ASP A 161 7.97 -18.05 -18.63
C ASP A 161 6.74 -18.86 -18.15
N TYR A 162 6.05 -18.35 -17.13
CA TYR A 162 4.82 -18.95 -16.62
C TYR A 162 3.76 -19.09 -17.72
N TRP A 163 3.49 -18.01 -18.47
CA TRP A 163 2.45 -18.02 -19.50
C TRP A 163 2.80 -18.90 -20.69
N GLN A 164 4.08 -18.95 -21.09
CA GLN A 164 4.54 -19.87 -22.13
C GLN A 164 4.33 -21.33 -21.71
N THR A 165 4.70 -21.67 -20.48
CA THR A 165 4.50 -23.02 -19.92
C THR A 165 3.03 -23.39 -19.84
N ALA A 166 2.18 -22.48 -19.32
CA ALA A 166 0.75 -22.70 -19.19
C ALA A 166 0.09 -22.90 -20.57
N LEU A 167 0.49 -22.13 -21.58
CA LEU A 167 -0.05 -22.24 -22.94
C LEU A 167 0.38 -23.54 -23.62
N ALA A 168 1.64 -23.95 -23.45
CA ALA A 168 2.13 -25.23 -23.94
C ALA A 168 1.36 -26.41 -23.33
N ALA A 169 1.10 -26.36 -22.01
CA ALA A 169 0.33 -27.39 -21.30
C ALA A 169 -1.16 -27.43 -21.71
N ALA A 170 -1.74 -26.30 -22.15
CA ALA A 170 -3.12 -26.24 -22.59
C ALA A 170 -3.33 -26.70 -24.05
N LEU A 171 -2.28 -26.67 -24.87
CA LEU A 171 -2.32 -27.02 -26.30
C LEU A 171 -1.81 -28.43 -26.62
N GLY A 172 -1.05 -29.06 -25.71
CA GLY A 172 -0.56 -30.44 -25.83
C GLY A 172 -1.49 -31.45 -25.19
#